data_AF-K1TR22-F1
#
_entry.id   AF-K1TR22-F1
#
_cell.length_a   1.000
_cell.length_b   1.000
_cell.length_c   1.000
_cell.angle_alpha   90.00
_cell.angle_beta   90.00
_cell.angle_gamma   90.00
#
_symmetry.space_group_name_H-M   'P 1'
#
loop_
_entity.id
_entity.type
_entity.pdbx_description
1 polymer ?
#
loop_
_entity_poly.entity_id
_entity_poly.type
_entity_poly.pdbx_seq_one_letter_code
_entity_poly.pdbx_strand_id
1 'polypeptide(L)'
;MFNLKTITFDQLKTSSIALEFDELIPDEIYAWSEEDFAKYEVPIGNSRFPITDFFDITVEGDAEGPNDVKMILNGDLNRVKYIGCKMSGGEIVCNGNVDLHVGAEMSGGSIYVHGNAAAHAGREMSGGYLEIDGDTKEFTGASYIGEWRGMTGGKIVVKGN
;
A
#
# COMPACT_ATOMS: atom_id res chain seq x y z
N MET A 1 26.92 -1.59 3.10
CA MET A 1 26.25 -1.40 1.80
C MET A 1 24.79 -1.29 2.14
N PHE A 2 24.10 -0.22 1.77
CA PHE A 2 22.66 -0.14 2.03
C PHE A 2 22.01 -1.15 1.10
N ASN A 3 21.48 -2.23 1.65
CA ASN A 3 20.67 -3.17 0.90
C ASN A 3 19.36 -2.44 0.58
N LEU A 4 18.96 -2.42 -0.69
CA LEU A 4 17.69 -1.86 -1.12
C LEU A 4 17.06 -2.89 -2.05
N LYS A 5 15.90 -3.38 -1.65
CA LYS A 5 15.06 -4.26 -2.44
C LYS A 5 13.95 -3.46 -3.09
N THR A 6 13.91 -3.47 -4.41
CA THR A 6 12.83 -2.87 -5.18
C THR A 6 11.91 -3.97 -5.68
N ILE A 7 10.62 -3.87 -5.34
CA ILE A 7 9.58 -4.79 -5.78
C ILE A 7 8.62 -3.98 -6.65
N THR A 8 8.59 -4.27 -7.94
CA THR A 8 7.74 -3.55 -8.90
C THR A 8 6.55 -4.42 -9.27
N PHE A 9 5.35 -3.87 -9.14
CA PHE A 9 4.08 -4.47 -9.51
C PHE A 9 3.53 -3.72 -10.73
N ASP A 10 3.53 -4.36 -11.90
CA ASP A 10 2.98 -3.83 -13.14
C ASP A 10 1.62 -4.47 -13.43
N GLN A 11 0.53 -3.70 -13.30
CA GLN A 11 -0.82 -4.26 -13.41
C GLN A 11 -1.13 -4.75 -14.83
N LEU A 12 -1.56 -6.00 -14.94
CA LEU A 12 -1.98 -6.66 -16.18
C LEU A 12 -3.46 -6.47 -16.47
N LYS A 13 -4.32 -6.55 -15.43
CA LYS A 13 -5.77 -6.39 -15.54
C LYS A 13 -6.39 -5.92 -14.23
N THR A 14 -7.58 -5.33 -14.32
CA THR A 14 -8.39 -4.95 -13.17
C THR A 14 -9.37 -6.06 -12.77
N SER A 15 -9.92 -5.96 -11.57
CA SER A 15 -10.98 -6.83 -11.05
C SER A 15 -12.22 -6.01 -10.71
N SER A 16 -13.42 -6.58 -10.91
CA SER A 16 -14.69 -5.95 -10.50
C SER A 16 -14.91 -5.97 -8.98
N ILE A 17 -14.25 -6.90 -8.28
CA ILE A 17 -14.15 -6.97 -6.81
C ILE A 17 -12.73 -6.56 -6.43
N ALA A 18 -12.58 -5.71 -5.43
CA ALA A 18 -11.27 -5.13 -5.12
C ALA A 18 -10.30 -6.19 -4.58
N LEU A 19 -9.02 -6.03 -4.92
CA LEU A 19 -7.92 -6.75 -4.29
C LEU A 19 -7.61 -6.07 -2.95
N GLU A 20 -7.18 -6.85 -1.96
CA GLU A 20 -6.79 -6.35 -0.64
C GLU A 20 -5.28 -6.57 -0.44
N PHE A 21 -4.54 -5.48 -0.21
CA PHE A 21 -3.08 -5.47 -0.09
C PHE A 21 -2.60 -5.34 1.36
N ASP A 22 -3.45 -5.64 2.35
CA ASP A 22 -3.11 -5.59 3.78
C ASP A 22 -2.08 -6.65 4.20
N GLU A 23 -1.83 -7.65 3.36
CA GLU A 23 -0.75 -8.65 3.52
C GLU A 23 0.47 -8.37 2.63
N LEU A 24 0.35 -7.46 1.66
CA LEU A 24 1.42 -7.08 0.73
C LEU A 24 2.02 -5.75 1.17
N ILE A 25 2.72 -5.78 2.30
CA ILE A 25 3.39 -4.62 2.90
C ILE A 25 4.88 -4.94 3.14
N PRO A 26 5.77 -3.92 3.18
CA PRO A 26 7.20 -4.13 3.41
C PRO A 26 7.53 -5.04 4.59
N ASP A 27 6.78 -4.92 5.69
CA ASP A 27 6.91 -5.71 6.91
C ASP A 27 6.77 -7.22 6.69
N GLU A 28 5.90 -7.64 5.77
CA GLU A 28 5.60 -9.05 5.52
C GLU A 28 6.42 -9.62 4.35
N ILE A 29 6.75 -8.78 3.36
CA ILE A 29 7.30 -9.23 2.07
C ILE A 29 8.78 -8.89 1.86
N TYR A 30 9.48 -8.27 2.82
CA TYR A 30 10.90 -7.90 2.64
C TYR A 30 11.79 -9.11 2.26
N ALA A 31 11.47 -10.30 2.78
CA ALA A 31 12.20 -11.54 2.47
C ALA A 31 11.70 -12.27 1.22
N TRP A 32 10.60 -11.85 0.60
CA TRP A 32 9.96 -12.59 -0.50
C TRP A 32 10.73 -12.49 -1.81
N SER A 33 10.82 -13.60 -2.51
CA SER A 33 11.33 -13.71 -3.86
C SER A 33 10.20 -13.72 -4.89
N GLU A 34 10.53 -13.67 -6.19
CA GLU A 34 9.55 -13.87 -7.26
C GLU A 34 8.83 -15.23 -7.15
N GLU A 35 9.50 -16.26 -6.63
CA GLU A 35 8.87 -17.57 -6.40
C GLU A 35 7.81 -17.55 -5.29
N ASP A 36 7.95 -16.65 -4.32
CA ASP A 36 6.96 -16.48 -3.26
C ASP A 36 5.73 -15.74 -3.80
N PHE A 37 5.95 -14.69 -4.60
CA PHE A 37 4.87 -14.02 -5.33
C PHE A 37 4.14 -14.96 -6.30
N ALA A 38 4.83 -15.88 -6.96
CA ALA A 38 4.23 -16.87 -7.84
C ALA A 38 3.28 -17.86 -7.10
N LYS A 39 3.43 -18.00 -5.77
CA LYS A 39 2.59 -18.86 -4.93
C LYS A 39 1.55 -18.08 -4.14
N TYR A 40 1.71 -16.77 -4.02
CA TYR A 40 0.83 -15.94 -3.21
C TYR A 40 -0.53 -15.75 -3.88
N GLU A 41 -1.59 -15.98 -3.10
CA GLU A 41 -2.96 -15.72 -3.52
C GLU A 41 -3.53 -14.49 -2.79
N VAL A 42 -3.78 -13.42 -3.53
CA VAL A 42 -4.33 -12.16 -3.03
C VAL A 42 -5.82 -12.29 -2.68
N PRO A 43 -6.29 -11.75 -1.54
CA PRO A 43 -7.71 -11.70 -1.21
C PRO A 43 -8.50 -10.85 -2.21
N ILE A 44 -9.63 -11.39 -2.66
CA ILE A 44 -10.62 -10.69 -3.49
C ILE A 44 -12.02 -11.09 -2.99
N GLY A 45 -12.66 -10.19 -2.24
CA GLY A 45 -13.96 -10.45 -1.62
C GLY A 45 -13.88 -11.57 -0.59
N ASN A 46 -14.54 -12.71 -0.84
CA ASN A 46 -14.55 -13.86 0.07
C ASN A 46 -13.66 -15.03 -0.39
N SER A 47 -12.82 -14.80 -1.40
CA SER A 47 -11.97 -15.81 -2.05
C SER A 47 -10.55 -15.28 -2.22
N ARG A 48 -9.65 -16.13 -2.72
CA ARG A 48 -8.26 -15.77 -3.03
C ARG A 48 -7.91 -16.20 -4.46
N PHE A 49 -7.02 -15.46 -5.10
CA PHE A 49 -6.58 -15.70 -6.47
C PHE A 49 -5.08 -15.42 -6.60
N PRO A 50 -4.35 -16.09 -7.51
CA PRO A 50 -2.93 -15.80 -7.73
C PRO A 50 -2.69 -14.31 -8.00
N ILE A 51 -1.78 -13.67 -7.27
CA ILE A 51 -1.48 -12.24 -7.51
C ILE A 51 -0.94 -12.02 -8.94
N THR A 52 -0.25 -13.03 -9.48
CA THR A 52 0.29 -13.04 -10.85
C THR A 52 -0.79 -13.03 -11.93
N ASP A 53 -2.07 -13.28 -11.59
CA ASP A 53 -3.17 -13.09 -12.53
C ASP A 53 -3.46 -11.60 -12.81
N PHE A 54 -2.99 -10.71 -11.93
CA PHE A 54 -3.31 -9.28 -11.91
C PHE A 54 -2.09 -8.38 -12.06
N PHE A 55 -0.91 -8.84 -11.65
CA PHE A 55 0.34 -8.08 -11.74
C PHE A 55 1.47 -8.93 -12.30
N ASP A 56 2.28 -8.35 -13.18
CA ASP A 56 3.63 -8.79 -13.42
C ASP A 56 4.52 -8.23 -12.31
N ILE A 57 5.34 -9.07 -11.67
CA ILE A 57 6.08 -8.70 -10.46
C ILE A 57 7.55 -8.98 -10.66
N THR A 58 8.37 -7.94 -10.52
CA THR A 58 9.83 -8.04 -10.59
C THR A 58 10.44 -7.69 -9.24
N VAL A 59 11.48 -8.44 -8.84
CA VAL A 59 12.20 -8.23 -7.59
C VAL A 59 13.69 -8.00 -7.88
N GLU A 60 14.18 -6.82 -7.48
CA GLU A 60 15.59 -6.46 -7.63
C GLU A 60 16.21 -6.15 -6.27
N GLY A 61 17.44 -6.63 -6.06
CA GLY A 61 18.17 -6.40 -4.81
C GLY A 61 17.73 -7.30 -3.66
N ASP A 62 18.10 -6.90 -2.44
CA ASP A 62 17.84 -7.66 -1.22
C ASP A 62 17.55 -6.72 -0.05
N ALA A 63 16.94 -7.24 1.02
CA ALA A 63 16.52 -6.48 2.19
C ALA A 63 16.77 -7.27 3.47
N GLU A 64 17.28 -6.61 4.52
CA GLU A 64 17.43 -7.22 5.85
C GLU A 64 16.22 -6.94 6.75
N GLY A 65 15.34 -6.02 6.34
CA GLY A 65 14.08 -5.70 7.00
C GLY A 65 13.20 -4.74 6.18
N PRO A 66 12.06 -4.31 6.73
CA PRO A 66 11.08 -3.49 5.99
C PRO A 66 11.62 -2.15 5.51
N ASN A 67 12.54 -1.53 6.25
CA ASN A 67 13.13 -0.24 5.88
C ASN A 67 13.96 -0.28 4.60
N ASP A 68 14.38 -1.47 4.18
CA ASP A 68 15.18 -1.70 2.98
C ASP A 68 14.30 -2.03 1.76
N VAL A 69 12.96 -1.93 1.88
CA VAL A 69 12.02 -2.25 0.80
C VAL A 69 11.46 -0.99 0.18
N LYS A 70 11.49 -0.95 -1.16
CA LYS A 70 10.74 -0.01 -1.98
C LYS A 70 9.75 -0.77 -2.86
N MET A 71 8.47 -0.54 -2.66
CA MET A 71 7.42 -1.06 -3.54
C MET A 71 7.03 -0.01 -4.57
N ILE A 72 6.91 -0.40 -5.83
CA ILE A 72 6.44 0.46 -6.92
C ILE A 72 5.20 -0.20 -7.53
N LEU A 73 4.06 0.48 -7.49
CA LEU A 73 2.80 -0.03 -8.02
C LEU A 73 2.38 0.81 -9.23
N ASN A 74 2.34 0.17 -10.40
CA ASN A 74 2.00 0.78 -11.68
C ASN A 74 0.65 0.25 -12.17
N GLY A 75 -0.20 1.16 -12.67
CA GLY A 75 -1.47 0.81 -13.29
C GLY A 75 -2.69 1.52 -12.70
N ASP A 76 -3.87 0.95 -12.96
CA ASP A 76 -5.15 1.40 -12.41
C ASP A 76 -5.42 0.73 -11.05
N LEU A 77 -4.95 1.39 -9.98
CA LEU A 77 -5.09 0.89 -8.61
C LEU A 77 -6.41 1.33 -7.94
N ASN A 78 -7.40 1.83 -8.69
CA ASN A 78 -8.71 2.23 -8.14
C ASN A 78 -9.48 1.05 -7.50
N ARG A 79 -9.02 -0.20 -7.71
CA ARG A 79 -9.59 -1.44 -7.14
C ARG A 79 -8.58 -2.24 -6.32
N VAL A 80 -7.59 -1.57 -5.72
CA VAL A 80 -6.60 -2.17 -4.81
C VAL A 80 -6.66 -1.42 -3.48
N LYS A 81 -7.20 -2.07 -2.46
CA LYS A 81 -7.42 -1.51 -1.12
C LYS A 81 -6.24 -1.78 -0.20
N TYR A 82 -6.15 -1.02 0.87
CA TYR A 82 -5.23 -1.26 1.99
C TYR A 82 -3.74 -1.22 1.63
N ILE A 83 -3.37 -0.55 0.54
CA ILE A 83 -1.95 -0.37 0.18
C ILE A 83 -1.22 0.31 1.36
N GLY A 84 -0.18 -0.36 1.88
CA GLY A 84 0.61 0.13 3.02
C GLY A 84 -0.13 0.15 4.36
N CYS A 85 -1.25 -0.57 4.48
CA CYS A 85 -1.96 -0.69 5.75
C CYS A 85 -1.04 -1.30 6.82
N LYS A 86 -0.97 -0.68 8.01
CA LYS A 86 -0.15 -1.11 9.16
C LYS A 86 1.36 -1.18 8.92
N MET A 87 1.88 -0.70 7.80
CA MET A 87 3.33 -0.73 7.56
C MET A 87 4.10 0.05 8.64
N SER A 88 5.28 -0.46 9.02
CA SER A 88 6.16 0.18 10.01
C SER A 88 7.42 0.79 9.40
N GLY A 89 7.75 0.42 8.16
CA GLY A 89 8.96 0.88 7.48
C GLY A 89 8.87 0.69 5.96
N GLY A 90 9.90 1.17 5.26
CA GLY A 90 9.99 1.09 3.80
C GLY A 90 9.31 2.23 3.07
N GLU A 91 9.32 2.15 1.75
CA GLU A 91 8.73 3.13 0.84
C GLU A 91 7.74 2.45 -0.13
N ILE A 92 6.57 3.06 -0.33
CA ILE A 92 5.60 2.63 -1.34
C ILE A 92 5.35 3.80 -2.29
N VAL A 93 5.46 3.56 -3.59
CA VAL A 93 5.14 4.53 -4.65
C VAL A 93 4.02 3.98 -5.50
N CYS A 94 2.89 4.68 -5.52
CA CYS A 94 1.73 4.37 -6.36
C CYS A 94 1.69 5.35 -7.54
N ASN A 95 1.98 4.86 -8.74
CA ASN A 95 1.96 5.64 -9.98
C ASN A 95 0.54 5.75 -10.56
N GLY A 96 -0.43 6.16 -9.74
CA GLY A 96 -1.83 6.26 -10.13
C GLY A 96 -2.76 6.54 -8.95
N ASN A 97 -4.07 6.44 -9.20
CA ASN A 97 -5.09 6.53 -8.16
C ASN A 97 -5.16 5.24 -7.34
N VAL A 98 -5.49 5.33 -6.06
CA VAL A 98 -5.63 4.19 -5.15
C VAL A 98 -7.03 4.11 -4.55
N ASP A 99 -7.46 2.89 -4.20
CA ASP A 99 -8.74 2.62 -3.55
C ASP A 99 -8.68 2.97 -2.04
N LEU A 100 -9.67 2.49 -1.28
CA LEU A 100 -9.84 2.77 0.15
C LEU A 100 -8.62 2.36 0.99
N HIS A 101 -8.44 3.08 2.11
CA HIS A 101 -7.54 2.69 3.20
C HIS A 101 -6.04 2.71 2.91
N VAL A 102 -5.57 3.46 1.91
CA VAL A 102 -4.12 3.67 1.72
C VAL A 102 -3.48 4.21 3.01
N GLY A 103 -2.43 3.55 3.48
CA GLY A 103 -1.70 3.93 4.71
C GLY A 103 -2.53 3.86 6.00
N ALA A 104 -3.66 3.17 6.00
CA ALA A 104 -4.45 2.97 7.23
C ALA A 104 -3.59 2.32 8.32
N GLU A 105 -3.65 2.83 9.55
CA GLU A 105 -2.95 2.31 10.72
C GLU A 105 -1.41 2.28 10.60
N MET A 106 -0.81 2.94 9.58
CA MET A 106 0.64 2.94 9.42
C MET A 106 1.34 3.62 10.61
N SER A 107 2.51 3.09 10.97
CA SER A 107 3.31 3.54 12.14
C SER A 107 4.68 4.09 11.75
N GLY A 108 5.12 3.85 10.51
CA GLY A 108 6.37 4.35 9.95
C GLY A 108 6.45 4.14 8.45
N GLY A 109 7.61 4.41 7.86
CA GLY A 109 7.80 4.40 6.41
C GLY A 109 7.15 5.59 5.68
N SER A 110 7.15 5.52 4.35
CA SER A 110 6.61 6.58 3.47
C SER A 110 5.76 6.00 2.34
N ILE A 111 4.63 6.62 2.05
CA ILE A 111 3.77 6.29 0.91
C ILE A 111 3.59 7.55 0.06
N TYR A 112 3.81 7.42 -1.25
CA TYR A 112 3.60 8.46 -2.24
C TYR A 112 2.55 8.00 -3.25
N VAL A 113 1.45 8.74 -3.36
CA VAL A 113 0.37 8.49 -4.32
C VAL A 113 0.38 9.60 -5.37
N HIS A 114 0.77 9.28 -6.59
CA HIS A 114 0.83 10.23 -7.72
C HIS A 114 -0.54 10.45 -8.41
N GLY A 115 -1.62 10.23 -7.67
CA GLY A 115 -2.99 10.37 -8.11
C GLY A 115 -3.92 10.69 -6.94
N ASN A 116 -5.20 10.33 -7.08
CA ASN A 116 -6.20 10.47 -6.03
C ASN A 116 -6.21 9.26 -5.10
N ALA A 117 -6.64 9.46 -3.86
CA ALA A 117 -6.98 8.37 -2.94
C ALA A 117 -8.47 8.38 -2.61
N ALA A 118 -9.06 7.19 -2.47
CA ALA A 118 -10.42 7.08 -1.97
C ALA A 118 -10.48 7.35 -0.44
N ALA A 119 -11.61 7.01 0.19
CA ALA A 119 -11.86 7.35 1.59
C ALA A 119 -10.91 6.60 2.55
N HIS A 120 -10.79 7.13 3.77
CA HIS A 120 -9.99 6.56 4.85
C HIS A 120 -8.47 6.49 4.61
N ALA A 121 -7.93 7.36 3.75
CA ALA A 121 -6.49 7.53 3.62
C ALA A 121 -5.85 7.88 4.97
N GLY A 122 -4.85 7.11 5.41
CA GLY A 122 -4.14 7.34 6.67
C GLY A 122 -5.02 7.26 7.93
N ARG A 123 -6.17 6.56 7.90
CA ARG A 123 -7.01 6.38 9.11
C ARG A 123 -6.15 5.83 10.24
N GLU A 124 -6.34 6.31 11.47
CA GLU A 124 -5.67 5.76 12.66
C GLU A 124 -4.14 5.68 12.57
N MET A 125 -3.51 6.50 11.70
CA MET A 125 -2.06 6.59 11.58
C MET A 125 -1.41 6.99 12.91
N SER A 126 -0.31 6.34 13.25
CA SER A 126 0.47 6.60 14.49
C SER A 126 1.87 7.14 14.21
N GLY A 127 2.35 7.03 12.97
CA GLY A 127 3.65 7.54 12.53
C GLY A 127 3.84 7.36 11.01
N GLY A 128 4.96 7.87 10.48
CA GLY A 128 5.28 7.80 9.05
C GLY A 128 4.86 9.02 8.23
N TYR A 129 4.93 8.89 6.90
CA TYR A 129 4.61 9.94 5.93
C TYR A 129 3.69 9.42 4.82
N LEU A 130 2.58 10.10 4.57
CA LEU A 130 1.68 9.81 3.45
C LEU A 130 1.50 11.08 2.62
N GLU A 131 1.92 11.06 1.35
CA GLU A 131 1.73 12.15 0.41
C GLU A 131 0.85 11.72 -0.76
N ILE A 132 -0.15 12.55 -1.08
CA ILE A 132 -1.13 12.33 -2.13
C ILE A 132 -1.13 13.57 -3.02
N ASP A 133 -0.77 13.40 -4.28
CA ASP A 133 -0.67 14.49 -5.26
C ASP A 133 -2.05 15.00 -5.72
N GLY A 134 -3.06 14.14 -5.72
CA GLY A 134 -4.43 14.46 -6.08
C GLY A 134 -5.32 14.75 -4.88
N ASP A 135 -6.60 14.42 -5.04
CA ASP A 135 -7.65 14.60 -4.04
C ASP A 135 -7.77 13.38 -3.12
N THR A 136 -8.36 13.59 -1.94
CA THR A 136 -8.87 12.51 -1.08
C THR A 136 -10.39 12.53 -1.00
N LYS A 137 -10.98 11.38 -0.65
CA LYS A 137 -12.41 11.32 -0.26
C LYS A 137 -12.54 11.46 1.26
N GLU A 138 -13.70 11.11 1.80
CA GLU A 138 -14.02 11.32 3.22
C GLU A 138 -13.07 10.54 4.15
N PHE A 139 -12.97 11.02 5.39
CA PHE A 139 -12.30 10.31 6.50
C PHE A 139 -10.76 10.16 6.39
N THR A 140 -10.08 11.03 5.65
CA THR A 140 -8.61 11.15 5.71
C THR A 140 -8.15 11.42 7.14
N GLY A 141 -7.23 10.61 7.67
CA GLY A 141 -6.73 10.72 9.05
C GLY A 141 -7.76 10.48 10.16
N ALA A 142 -8.92 9.89 9.85
CA ALA A 142 -10.00 9.70 10.81
C ALA A 142 -9.74 8.54 11.80
N SER A 143 -10.61 8.40 12.80
CA SER A 143 -10.76 7.17 13.60
C SER A 143 -11.59 6.12 12.87
N TYR A 144 -11.58 4.89 13.37
CA TYR A 144 -12.58 3.91 12.99
C TYR A 144 -13.96 4.24 13.58
N ILE A 145 -15.01 3.68 12.95
CA ILE A 145 -16.39 3.88 13.38
C ILE A 145 -16.57 3.23 14.75
N GLY A 146 -16.96 4.03 15.75
CA GLY A 146 -17.14 3.59 17.13
C GLY A 146 -15.92 3.79 18.02
N GLU A 147 -14.75 4.10 17.43
CA GLU A 147 -13.55 4.43 18.19
C GLU A 147 -13.51 5.90 18.59
N TRP A 148 -13.13 6.18 19.84
CA TRP A 148 -12.98 7.56 20.32
C TRP A 148 -11.58 8.14 20.03
N ARG A 149 -10.61 7.31 19.62
CA ARG A 149 -9.24 7.76 19.24
C ARG A 149 -9.03 7.49 17.75
N GLY A 150 -8.56 8.51 17.02
CA GLY A 150 -8.17 8.40 15.61
C GLY A 150 -6.66 8.48 15.43
N MET A 151 -6.21 9.17 14.38
CA MET A 151 -4.79 9.43 14.12
C MET A 151 -4.10 10.03 15.36
N THR A 152 -2.97 9.44 15.76
CA THR A 152 -2.18 9.84 16.94
C THR A 152 -0.78 10.38 16.61
N GLY A 153 -0.32 10.19 15.37
CA GLY A 153 0.98 10.66 14.92
C GLY A 153 1.19 10.45 13.42
N GLY A 154 2.32 10.91 12.91
CA GLY A 154 2.62 10.90 11.48
C GLY A 154 2.22 12.20 10.76
N LYS A 155 2.41 12.24 9.45
CA LYS A 155 2.08 13.39 8.61
C LYS A 155 1.41 12.94 7.31
N ILE A 156 0.24 13.49 7.03
CA ILE A 156 -0.49 13.32 5.78
C ILE A 156 -0.43 14.65 5.01
N VAL A 157 -0.06 14.61 3.74
CA VAL A 157 -0.05 15.75 2.81
C VAL A 157 -0.96 15.42 1.64
N VAL A 158 -2.02 16.20 1.47
CA VAL A 158 -2.90 16.15 0.28
C VAL A 158 -2.67 17.45 -0.48
N LYS A 159 -2.25 17.36 -1.74
CA LYS A 159 -2.00 18.54 -2.60
C LYS A 159 -3.26 19.00 -3.32
N GLY A 160 -4.22 18.10 -3.55
CA GLY A 160 -5.56 18.40 -4.04
C GLY A 160 -6.53 18.80 -2.92
N ASN A 161 -7.78 18.36 -3.06
CA ASN A 161 -8.90 18.64 -2.16
C ASN A 161 -9.25 17.49 -1.22
#